data_AF-A0A972VGH0-F1
#
_entry.id   AF-A0A972VGH0-F1
#
_cell.length_a   1.000
_cell.length_b   1.000
_cell.length_c   1.000
_cell.angle_alpha   90.00
_cell.angle_beta   90.00
_cell.angle_gamma   90.00
#
_symmetry.space_group_name_H-M   'P 1'
#
loop_
_entity.id
_entity.type
_entity.pdbx_description
1 polymer ?
#
loop_
_entity_poly.entity_id
_entity_poly.type
_entity_poly.pdbx_seq_one_letter_code
_entity_poly.pdbx_strand_id
1 'polypeptide(L)'
;MKQNNFAFKTVFLVFGVCLLIWLVTPPAQTSDELSFDGTPNNGLLVPLKEHSYTCRAVLKRLQRLHYRKMPVDDALSSKVFETYLSKLDPYRRLFMASDIEDFEAYRERLDDLARAGDLDPAFDIFNRFMKRAIEHYEYLLACLDDGLGDLSFEDSETIELDREDAAWPVDRAELNDMARKSLKSSALSLKLTDKTMDEIEEILSKRFRNQLNRIQQTNSEDAFQMYINALSQQFDPHTAYFSPVRTEEFDISMSQSLDGIGALLSTEDEYTTIVRLITAGPAEKSELLKPDDRIVGVGQGAEGEIVDVVGWRLDEVVKLIRGPKKTIVRLRILPPDATDDVTEVISIERNTVKLEEQTAKKEIITVERQGQSVNVAVIDLPTFYLDYKAARAGDPNYRSSTRDVKQFLRDLSDADVEGLIIDLRNNGGGLLQEAIELTGLFIEQGPVVQVRGTGGRVEILE
;
A
#
# COMPACT_ATOMS: atom_id res chain seq x y z
N MET A 1 25.05 -71.92 14.10
CA MET A 1 24.99 -72.75 15.32
C MET A 1 24.90 -71.82 16.53
N LYS A 2 23.79 -71.93 17.30
CA LYS A 2 23.50 -71.48 18.69
C LYS A 2 23.68 -69.97 18.98
N GLN A 3 22.66 -69.14 19.21
CA GLN A 3 21.48 -69.19 20.11
C GLN A 3 21.85 -69.37 21.61
N ASN A 4 21.69 -68.32 22.43
CA ASN A 4 20.71 -68.31 23.53
C ASN A 4 20.67 -67.00 24.36
N ASN A 5 19.43 -66.54 24.55
CA ASN A 5 18.93 -65.66 25.61
C ASN A 5 19.09 -66.31 27.00
N PHE A 6 19.12 -65.50 28.07
CA PHE A 6 18.10 -65.61 29.14
C PHE A 6 18.04 -64.36 30.02
N ALA A 7 16.84 -64.11 30.53
CA ALA A 7 16.36 -62.90 31.17
C ALA A 7 16.24 -63.02 32.71
N PHE A 8 15.70 -61.93 33.31
CA PHE A 8 14.90 -61.85 34.55
C PHE A 8 15.62 -61.65 35.91
N LYS A 9 15.48 -60.46 36.53
CA LYS A 9 14.41 -60.17 37.53
C LYS A 9 14.57 -58.79 38.20
N THR A 10 13.44 -58.09 38.23
CA THR A 10 13.06 -56.90 38.99
C THR A 10 13.12 -57.12 40.52
N VAL A 11 13.65 -56.16 41.29
CA VAL A 11 13.18 -55.82 42.66
C VAL A 11 13.38 -54.32 42.90
N PHE A 12 12.28 -53.67 43.30
CA PHE A 12 12.13 -52.30 43.78
C PHE A 12 12.91 -52.05 45.09
N LEU A 13 13.57 -50.89 45.23
CA LEU A 13 13.39 -50.08 46.46
C LEU A 13 13.71 -48.59 46.22
N VAL A 14 12.78 -47.79 46.70
CA VAL A 14 12.65 -46.34 46.72
C VAL A 14 13.69 -45.70 47.65
N PHE A 15 14.34 -44.61 47.22
CA PHE A 15 14.57 -43.44 48.05
C PHE A 15 14.75 -42.20 47.15
N GLY A 16 13.83 -41.26 47.30
CA GLY A 16 13.73 -40.05 46.50
C GLY A 16 14.80 -39.02 46.85
N VAL A 17 15.31 -38.38 45.80
CA VAL A 17 15.84 -37.02 45.86
C VAL A 17 15.19 -36.28 44.70
N CYS A 18 14.17 -35.47 45.03
CA CYS A 18 13.55 -34.53 44.12
C CYS A 18 14.57 -33.44 43.77
N LEU A 19 15.12 -33.47 42.56
CA LEU A 19 15.70 -32.29 41.93
C LEU A 19 14.66 -31.74 40.96
N LEU A 20 13.85 -30.81 41.46
CA LEU A 20 12.97 -29.95 40.66
C LEU A 20 13.85 -29.03 39.81
N ILE A 21 14.24 -29.47 38.63
CA ILE A 21 14.74 -28.58 37.58
C ILE A 21 13.49 -27.88 37.04
N TRP A 22 13.27 -26.65 37.49
CA TRP A 22 12.38 -25.72 36.82
C TRP A 22 12.94 -25.46 35.42
N LEU A 23 12.39 -26.16 34.43
CA LEU A 23 12.40 -25.68 33.05
C LEU A 23 11.53 -24.42 33.03
N VAL A 24 12.14 -23.28 33.33
CA VAL A 24 11.58 -21.98 32.97
C VAL A 24 11.62 -21.94 31.45
N THR A 25 10.55 -22.41 30.82
CA THR A 25 10.23 -21.98 29.46
C THR A 25 10.19 -20.46 29.51
N PRO A 26 11.03 -19.74 28.73
CA PRO A 26 10.87 -18.30 28.64
C PRO A 26 9.41 -18.03 28.24
N PRO A 27 8.73 -17.07 28.89
CA PRO A 27 7.40 -16.70 28.45
C PRO A 27 7.50 -16.40 26.95
N ALA A 28 6.55 -16.95 26.18
CA ALA A 28 6.38 -16.56 24.79
C ALA A 28 6.44 -15.03 24.76
N GLN A 29 7.36 -14.47 23.95
CA GLN A 29 7.35 -13.05 23.66
C GLN A 29 5.96 -12.76 23.09
N THR A 30 5.09 -12.24 23.94
CA THR A 30 3.94 -11.45 23.51
C THR A 30 4.54 -10.41 22.58
N SER A 31 4.17 -10.49 21.31
CA SER A 31 4.34 -9.36 20.38
C SER A 31 3.92 -8.13 21.17
N ASP A 32 4.85 -7.19 21.39
CA ASP A 32 4.50 -5.89 21.92
C ASP A 32 3.35 -5.39 21.05
N GLU A 33 2.14 -5.37 21.61
CA GLU A 33 1.00 -4.77 20.96
C GLU A 33 1.38 -3.31 20.79
N LEU A 34 1.66 -2.93 19.55
CA LEU A 34 1.68 -1.54 19.11
C LEU A 34 0.31 -0.95 19.48
N SER A 35 0.19 -0.40 20.69
CA SER A 35 -0.96 0.39 21.10
C SER A 35 -0.84 1.75 20.42
N PHE A 36 -1.28 1.80 19.17
CA PHE A 36 -1.63 3.03 18.48
C PHE A 36 -3.08 3.33 18.84
N ASP A 37 -3.32 4.44 19.53
CA ASP A 37 -4.64 4.82 20.05
C ASP A 37 -5.50 5.57 19.02
N GLY A 38 -5.09 5.60 17.74
CA GLY A 38 -5.85 6.19 16.64
C GLY A 38 -6.11 7.69 16.77
N THR A 39 -5.49 8.37 17.75
CA THR A 39 -5.67 9.80 17.95
C THR A 39 -4.81 10.59 16.94
N PRO A 40 -5.32 11.72 16.41
CA PRO A 40 -4.52 12.62 15.58
C PRO A 40 -3.25 13.02 16.34
N ASN A 41 -2.09 12.74 15.75
CA ASN A 41 -0.83 13.11 16.37
C ASN A 41 -0.63 14.63 16.22
N ASN A 42 -1.11 15.38 17.20
CA ASN A 42 -0.92 16.83 17.28
C ASN A 42 0.51 17.23 17.71
N GLY A 43 1.45 16.26 17.76
CA GLY A 43 2.84 16.45 18.12
C GLY A 43 3.79 16.38 16.93
N LEU A 44 5.05 16.81 17.15
CA LEU A 44 6.13 16.57 16.20
C LEU A 44 6.31 15.05 16.01
N LEU A 45 6.36 14.60 14.76
CA LEU A 45 6.68 13.21 14.46
C LEU A 45 8.13 12.94 14.87
N VAL A 46 8.35 11.81 15.53
CA VAL A 46 9.69 11.35 15.93
C VAL A 46 9.95 9.95 15.37
N PRO A 47 11.21 9.60 15.04
CA PRO A 47 11.54 8.26 14.60
C PRO A 47 11.14 7.21 15.65
N LEU A 48 10.53 6.11 15.21
CA LEU A 48 10.30 4.96 16.07
C LEU A 48 11.62 4.23 16.33
N LYS A 49 11.71 3.48 17.44
CA LYS A 49 12.94 2.78 17.83
C LYS A 49 13.45 1.84 16.74
N GLU A 50 12.52 1.18 16.05
CA GLU A 50 12.77 0.27 14.95
C GLU A 50 13.33 0.96 13.69
N HIS A 51 12.98 2.23 13.44
CA HIS A 51 13.39 2.95 12.22
C HIS A 51 14.91 3.07 12.10
N SER A 52 15.59 3.36 13.21
CA SER A 52 17.06 3.43 13.27
C SER A 52 17.73 2.10 12.88
N TYR A 53 17.19 0.99 13.37
CA TYR A 53 17.69 -0.34 12.99
C TYR A 53 17.38 -0.66 11.52
N THR A 54 16.16 -0.38 11.08
CA THR A 54 15.69 -0.64 9.71
C THR A 54 16.49 0.14 8.69
N CYS A 55 16.76 1.43 8.92
CA CYS A 55 17.58 2.27 8.04
C CYS A 55 18.97 1.66 7.80
N ARG A 56 19.67 1.28 8.89
CA ARG A 56 20.98 0.64 8.81
C ARG A 56 20.94 -0.71 8.10
N ALA A 57 19.89 -1.49 8.33
CA ALA A 57 19.70 -2.77 7.67
C ALA A 57 19.46 -2.61 6.16
N VAL A 58 18.66 -1.62 5.76
CA VAL A 58 18.41 -1.27 4.35
C VAL A 58 19.72 -0.86 3.68
N LEU A 59 20.44 0.13 4.23
CA LEU A 59 21.71 0.58 3.67
C LEU A 59 22.73 -0.56 3.49
N LYS A 60 22.88 -1.40 4.52
CA LYS A 60 23.78 -2.55 4.46
C LYS A 60 23.37 -3.54 3.36
N ARG A 61 22.07 -3.76 3.14
CA ARG A 61 21.57 -4.60 2.05
C ARG A 61 21.82 -3.96 0.69
N LEU A 62 21.56 -2.66 0.54
CA LEU A 62 21.82 -1.94 -0.71
C LEU A 62 23.30 -2.01 -1.09
N GLN A 63 24.22 -1.70 -0.17
CA GLN A 63 25.66 -1.78 -0.44
C GLN A 63 26.12 -3.19 -0.83
N ARG A 64 25.63 -4.22 -0.13
CA ARG A 64 26.10 -5.61 -0.31
C ARG A 64 25.42 -6.34 -1.46
N LEU A 65 24.11 -6.22 -1.57
CA LEU A 65 23.25 -7.07 -2.39
C LEU A 65 22.74 -6.39 -3.65
N HIS A 66 22.71 -5.05 -3.71
CA HIS A 66 22.23 -4.35 -4.90
C HIS A 66 23.13 -4.60 -6.11
N TYR A 67 22.54 -4.71 -7.31
CA TYR A 67 23.25 -4.98 -8.56
C TYR A 67 24.20 -3.85 -8.93
N ARG A 68 23.70 -2.62 -8.93
CA ARG A 68 24.51 -1.42 -9.06
C ARG A 68 25.32 -1.21 -7.78
N LYS A 69 26.65 -1.18 -7.90
CA LYS A 69 27.56 -0.83 -6.81
C LYS A 69 27.79 0.67 -6.82
N MET A 70 27.48 1.31 -5.70
CA MET A 70 27.59 2.75 -5.51
C MET A 70 28.14 3.03 -4.10
N PRO A 71 29.07 3.99 -3.96
CA PRO A 71 29.47 4.49 -2.65
C PRO A 71 28.29 5.15 -1.96
N VAL A 72 28.25 5.03 -0.64
CA VAL A 72 27.43 5.89 0.21
C VAL A 72 28.43 6.97 0.59
N ASP A 73 28.18 8.22 0.20
CA ASP A 73 29.06 9.39 0.34
C ASP A 73 28.25 10.70 0.22
N ASP A 74 28.92 11.84 0.33
CA ASP A 74 28.32 13.19 0.28
C ASP A 74 27.58 13.45 -1.05
N ALA A 75 28.04 12.83 -2.15
CA ALA A 75 27.39 12.94 -3.46
C ALA A 75 26.07 12.15 -3.50
N LEU A 76 26.01 10.98 -2.87
CA LEU A 76 24.75 10.29 -2.62
C LEU A 76 23.86 11.13 -1.70
N SER A 77 24.41 11.64 -0.58
CA SER A 77 23.69 12.46 0.39
C SER A 77 22.96 13.64 -0.29
N SER A 78 23.66 14.37 -1.14
CA SER A 78 23.10 15.52 -1.87
C SER A 78 21.93 15.13 -2.78
N LYS A 79 22.01 13.97 -3.44
CA LYS A 79 20.91 13.48 -4.29
C LYS A 79 19.72 12.99 -3.46
N VAL A 80 19.98 12.35 -2.32
CA VAL A 80 18.93 11.97 -1.37
C VAL A 80 18.21 13.21 -0.87
N PHE A 81 18.95 14.25 -0.49
CA PHE A 81 18.42 15.53 -0.07
C PHE A 81 17.48 16.14 -1.12
N GLU A 82 17.96 16.28 -2.36
CA GLU A 82 17.15 16.82 -3.48
C GLU A 82 15.92 15.98 -3.78
N THR A 83 16.07 14.66 -3.84
CA THR A 83 14.96 13.73 -4.10
C THR A 83 13.94 13.74 -2.97
N TYR A 84 14.40 13.92 -1.73
CA TYR A 84 13.50 13.97 -0.59
C TYR A 84 12.68 15.25 -0.59
N LEU A 85 13.32 16.40 -0.84
CA LEU A 85 12.61 17.68 -0.99
C LEU A 85 11.61 17.66 -2.16
N SER A 86 12.00 17.11 -3.32
CA SER A 86 11.10 17.02 -4.48
C SER A 86 9.93 16.05 -4.26
N LYS A 87 10.10 15.01 -3.45
CA LYS A 87 8.98 14.14 -3.05
C LYS A 87 8.02 14.79 -2.08
N LEU A 88 8.51 15.64 -1.20
CA LEU A 88 7.68 16.37 -0.23
C LEU A 88 6.94 17.52 -0.92
N ASP A 89 7.64 18.34 -1.70
CA ASP A 89 7.07 19.51 -2.37
C ASP A 89 7.49 19.58 -3.84
N PRO A 90 6.92 18.72 -4.70
CA PRO A 90 7.33 18.59 -6.11
C PRO A 90 7.14 19.87 -6.92
N TYR A 91 6.14 20.69 -6.56
CA TYR A 91 5.83 21.94 -7.27
C TYR A 91 6.27 23.20 -6.52
N ARG A 92 7.06 23.04 -5.45
CA ARG A 92 7.63 24.14 -4.65
C ARG A 92 6.57 25.16 -4.21
N ARG A 93 5.46 24.67 -3.65
CA ARG A 93 4.29 25.47 -3.23
C ARG A 93 4.05 25.48 -1.72
N LEU A 94 4.92 24.84 -0.95
CA LEU A 94 4.78 24.68 0.50
C LEU A 94 5.99 25.22 1.24
N PHE A 95 7.20 24.79 0.87
CA PHE A 95 8.42 25.31 1.50
C PHE A 95 8.75 26.72 1.03
N MET A 96 9.33 27.52 1.92
CA MET A 96 9.97 28.79 1.58
C MET A 96 11.47 28.60 1.35
N ALA A 97 12.09 29.53 0.64
CA ALA A 97 13.55 29.54 0.42
C ALA A 97 14.34 29.48 1.74
N SER A 98 13.86 30.11 2.80
CA SER A 98 14.46 30.04 4.14
C SER A 98 14.35 28.66 4.80
N ASP A 99 13.28 27.91 4.53
CA ASP A 99 13.19 26.52 5.00
C ASP A 99 14.28 25.67 4.34
N ILE A 100 14.51 25.87 3.03
CA ILE A 100 15.54 25.13 2.29
C ILE A 100 16.94 25.51 2.78
N GLU A 101 17.19 26.80 3.02
CA GLU A 101 18.45 27.29 3.59
C GLU A 101 18.74 26.68 4.98
N ASP A 102 17.73 26.57 5.85
CA ASP A 102 17.84 25.89 7.14
C ASP A 102 18.30 24.42 6.97
N PHE A 103 17.83 23.76 5.91
CA PHE A 103 18.12 22.34 5.65
C PHE A 103 19.46 22.09 4.97
N GLU A 104 20.10 23.11 4.39
CA GLU A 104 21.38 22.95 3.68
C GLU A 104 22.47 22.34 4.56
N ALA A 105 22.41 22.56 5.87
CA ALA A 105 23.30 21.94 6.85
C ALA A 105 23.24 20.39 6.85
N TYR A 106 22.20 19.79 6.26
CA TYR A 106 22.01 18.35 6.16
C TYR A 106 22.46 17.76 4.82
N ARG A 107 22.61 18.58 3.77
CA ARG A 107 22.80 18.12 2.37
C ARG A 107 23.91 17.08 2.22
N GLU A 108 25.06 17.29 2.85
CA GLU A 108 26.24 16.41 2.75
C GLU A 108 26.39 15.44 3.93
N ARG A 109 25.38 15.33 4.82
CA ARG A 109 25.48 14.56 6.07
C ARG A 109 24.44 13.44 6.19
N LEU A 110 23.43 13.39 5.32
CA LEU A 110 22.35 12.40 5.40
C LEU A 110 22.88 10.97 5.23
N ASP A 111 23.95 10.77 4.47
CA ASP A 111 24.56 9.47 4.25
C ASP A 111 25.23 8.94 5.54
N ASP A 112 26.00 9.77 6.24
CA ASP A 112 26.63 9.45 7.53
C ASP A 112 25.59 9.19 8.62
N LEU A 113 24.57 10.03 8.70
CA LEU A 113 23.49 9.90 9.67
C LEU A 113 22.66 8.64 9.42
N ALA A 114 22.34 8.34 8.15
CA ALA A 114 21.66 7.10 7.80
C ALA A 114 22.49 5.86 8.16
N ARG A 115 23.83 5.90 8.02
CA ARG A 115 24.71 4.81 8.50
C ARG A 115 24.70 4.67 10.01
N ALA A 116 24.62 5.80 10.74
CA ALA A 116 24.47 5.80 12.19
C ALA A 116 23.07 5.33 12.62
N GLY A 117 22.08 5.40 11.73
CA GLY A 117 20.67 5.21 12.04
C GLY A 117 20.07 6.40 12.77
N ASP A 118 20.68 7.58 12.63
CA ASP A 118 20.16 8.85 13.09
C ASP A 118 19.26 9.42 11.99
N LEU A 119 17.99 9.62 12.33
CA LEU A 119 16.94 10.02 11.39
C LEU A 119 16.38 11.40 11.74
N ASP A 120 16.95 12.10 12.73
CA ASP A 120 16.40 13.35 13.23
C ASP A 120 16.30 14.40 12.10
N PRO A 121 17.32 14.61 11.24
CA PRO A 121 17.20 15.55 10.12
C PRO A 121 16.11 15.21 9.10
N ALA A 122 15.87 13.92 8.86
CA ALA A 122 14.81 13.50 7.95
C ALA A 122 13.42 13.86 8.51
N PHE A 123 13.25 13.71 9.83
CA PHE A 123 12.03 14.06 10.53
C PHE A 123 11.89 15.57 10.75
N ASP A 124 12.98 16.32 10.95
CA ASP A 124 12.95 17.79 11.00
C ASP A 124 12.40 18.40 9.70
N ILE A 125 12.94 17.95 8.56
CA ILE A 125 12.48 18.37 7.23
C ILE A 125 11.01 17.98 7.04
N PHE A 126 10.64 16.74 7.40
CA PHE A 126 9.28 16.26 7.27
C PHE A 126 8.30 17.06 8.14
N ASN A 127 8.65 17.33 9.40
CA ASN A 127 7.82 18.12 10.31
C ASN A 127 7.65 19.56 9.81
N ARG A 128 8.69 20.16 9.21
CA ARG A 128 8.54 21.48 8.55
C ARG A 128 7.59 21.38 7.36
N PHE A 129 7.68 20.33 6.54
CA PHE A 129 6.72 20.08 5.45
C PHE A 129 5.29 19.98 5.98
N MET A 130 5.06 19.17 7.01
CA MET A 130 3.75 19.00 7.66
C MET A 130 3.18 20.33 8.12
N LYS A 131 4.01 21.14 8.81
CA LYS A 131 3.63 22.48 9.24
C LYS A 131 3.22 23.36 8.05
N ARG A 132 4.00 23.39 6.97
CA ARG A 132 3.69 24.19 5.77
C ARG A 132 2.42 23.73 5.07
N ALA A 133 2.20 22.42 4.99
CA ALA A 133 1.01 21.83 4.42
C ALA A 133 -0.25 22.21 5.23
N ILE A 134 -0.19 22.11 6.57
CA ILE A 134 -1.29 22.53 7.46
C ILE A 134 -1.58 24.03 7.27
N GLU A 135 -0.54 24.87 7.36
CA GLU A 135 -0.66 26.31 7.15
C GLU A 135 -1.28 26.66 5.78
N HIS A 136 -0.95 25.90 4.74
CA HIS A 136 -1.48 26.07 3.38
C HIS A 136 -2.98 25.76 3.32
N TYR A 137 -3.42 24.62 3.85
CA TYR A 137 -4.84 24.24 3.81
C TYR A 137 -5.69 25.10 4.76
N GLU A 138 -5.17 25.50 5.92
CA GLU A 138 -5.83 26.46 6.80
C GLU A 138 -6.03 27.81 6.11
N TYR A 139 -5.04 28.29 5.36
CA TYR A 139 -5.18 29.51 4.56
C TYR A 139 -6.26 29.38 3.48
N LEU A 140 -6.28 28.26 2.74
CA LEU A 140 -7.29 28.02 1.71
C LEU A 140 -8.71 27.95 2.29
N LEU A 141 -8.87 27.32 3.46
CA LEU A 141 -10.15 27.25 4.16
C LEU A 141 -10.58 28.62 4.68
N ALA A 142 -9.67 29.42 5.25
CA ALA A 142 -9.97 30.78 5.65
C ALA A 142 -10.42 31.65 4.46
N CYS A 143 -9.78 31.52 3.30
CA CYS A 143 -10.22 32.21 2.08
C CYS A 143 -11.61 31.77 1.60
N LEU A 144 -12.03 30.54 1.88
CA LEU A 144 -13.38 30.06 1.57
C LEU A 144 -14.39 30.56 2.60
N ASP A 145 -14.04 30.59 3.89
CA ASP A 145 -14.90 31.09 4.96
C ASP A 145 -15.17 32.61 4.81
N ASP A 146 -14.21 33.35 4.26
CA ASP A 146 -14.38 34.77 3.86
C ASP A 146 -15.29 34.95 2.62
N GLY A 147 -15.61 33.85 1.93
CA GLY A 147 -16.49 33.77 0.77
C GLY A 147 -15.78 33.90 -0.58
N LEU A 148 -16.24 33.13 -1.57
CA LEU A 148 -15.70 33.19 -2.94
C LEU A 148 -16.26 34.36 -3.77
N GLY A 149 -17.17 35.16 -3.23
CA GLY A 149 -17.88 36.23 -3.94
C GLY A 149 -16.99 37.33 -4.52
N ASP A 150 -15.82 37.55 -3.90
CA ASP A 150 -14.84 38.56 -4.34
C ASP A 150 -13.87 38.03 -5.42
N LEU A 151 -13.98 36.76 -5.82
CA LEU A 151 -13.19 36.21 -6.93
C LEU A 151 -13.66 36.81 -8.27
N SER A 152 -12.99 37.87 -8.70
CA SER A 152 -13.08 38.38 -10.06
C SER A 152 -12.44 37.40 -11.04
N PHE A 153 -13.19 36.99 -12.07
CA PHE A 153 -12.68 36.19 -13.20
C PHE A 153 -12.40 37.04 -14.45
N GLU A 154 -12.54 38.37 -14.33
CA GLU A 154 -12.30 39.32 -15.42
C GLU A 154 -10.83 39.76 -15.50
N ASP A 155 -10.07 39.59 -14.41
CA ASP A 155 -8.66 39.94 -14.35
C ASP A 155 -7.78 38.93 -15.10
N SER A 156 -6.82 39.44 -15.87
CA SER A 156 -5.84 38.61 -16.56
C SER A 156 -4.76 38.13 -15.59
N GLU A 157 -4.91 36.90 -15.12
CA GLU A 157 -3.94 36.20 -14.28
C GLU A 157 -3.57 34.85 -14.88
N THR A 158 -2.36 34.37 -14.57
CA THR A 158 -1.86 33.06 -15.00
C THR A 158 -1.31 32.29 -13.81
N ILE A 159 -1.43 30.96 -13.87
CA ILE A 159 -0.79 30.03 -12.93
C ILE A 159 0.17 29.12 -13.69
N GLU A 160 1.36 28.96 -13.14
CA GLU A 160 2.34 27.99 -13.60
C GLU A 160 2.03 26.63 -12.95
N LEU A 161 1.57 25.68 -13.77
CA LEU A 161 1.14 24.36 -13.28
C LEU A 161 2.33 23.48 -12.90
N ASP A 162 3.35 23.46 -13.74
CA ASP A 162 4.59 22.74 -13.52
C ASP A 162 5.66 23.68 -12.97
N ARG A 163 6.10 23.41 -11.74
CA ARG A 163 7.05 24.23 -10.98
C ARG A 163 8.20 23.39 -10.43
N GLU A 164 8.46 22.22 -11.03
CA GLU A 164 9.51 21.31 -10.58
C GLU A 164 10.89 22.00 -10.49
N ASP A 165 11.16 22.91 -11.44
CA ASP A 165 12.41 23.67 -11.53
C ASP A 165 12.31 25.15 -11.06
N ALA A 166 11.15 25.58 -10.57
CA ALA A 166 10.92 26.98 -10.20
C ALA A 166 11.75 27.40 -8.97
N ALA A 167 11.97 28.69 -8.76
CA ALA A 167 12.55 29.15 -7.50
C ALA A 167 11.61 28.86 -6.32
N TRP A 168 12.18 28.53 -5.15
CA TRP A 168 11.41 28.43 -3.91
C TRP A 168 10.84 29.80 -3.53
N PRO A 169 9.56 29.89 -3.13
CA PRO A 169 8.95 31.14 -2.68
C PRO A 169 9.75 31.81 -1.56
N VAL A 170 9.98 33.12 -1.65
CA VAL A 170 10.88 33.81 -0.69
C VAL A 170 10.23 34.03 0.67
N ASP A 171 8.90 34.15 0.70
CA ASP A 171 8.14 34.44 1.91
C ASP A 171 6.71 33.88 1.87
N ARG A 172 5.98 34.13 2.97
CA ARG A 172 4.59 33.68 3.13
C ARG A 172 3.61 34.44 2.23
N ALA A 173 3.94 35.66 1.80
CA ALA A 173 3.08 36.42 0.91
C ALA A 173 3.07 35.81 -0.49
N GLU A 174 4.23 35.37 -1.00
CA GLU A 174 4.32 34.63 -2.26
C GLU A 174 3.58 33.28 -2.20
N LEU A 175 3.75 32.52 -1.12
CA LEU A 175 3.01 31.26 -0.92
C LEU A 175 1.49 31.48 -0.91
N ASN A 176 1.02 32.50 -0.18
CA ASN A 176 -0.40 32.83 -0.10
C ASN A 176 -0.94 33.32 -1.45
N ASP A 177 -0.17 34.09 -2.22
CA ASP A 177 -0.54 34.49 -3.59
C ASP A 177 -0.69 33.28 -4.52
N MET A 178 0.26 32.35 -4.47
CA MET A 178 0.20 31.11 -5.23
C MET A 178 -1.01 30.24 -4.82
N ALA A 179 -1.27 30.11 -3.52
CA ALA A 179 -2.42 29.37 -3.00
C ALA A 179 -3.75 30.02 -3.43
N ARG A 180 -3.85 31.35 -3.35
CA ARG A 180 -5.01 32.13 -3.82
C ARG A 180 -5.27 31.96 -5.31
N LYS A 181 -4.23 31.98 -6.15
CA LYS A 181 -4.35 31.70 -7.59
C LYS A 181 -4.77 30.26 -7.87
N SER A 182 -4.25 29.30 -7.10
CA SER A 182 -4.66 27.89 -7.20
C SER A 182 -6.12 27.68 -6.78
N LEU A 183 -6.57 28.38 -5.74
CA LEU A 183 -7.98 28.41 -5.32
C LEU A 183 -8.86 28.99 -6.43
N LYS A 184 -8.51 30.16 -6.96
CA LYS A 184 -9.22 30.80 -8.08
C LYS A 184 -9.27 29.89 -9.32
N SER A 185 -8.17 29.23 -9.66
CA SER A 185 -8.12 28.26 -10.77
C SER A 185 -9.06 27.08 -10.52
N SER A 186 -9.10 26.55 -9.29
CA SER A 186 -9.98 25.44 -8.92
C SER A 186 -11.46 25.85 -8.97
N ALA A 187 -11.78 27.05 -8.48
CA ALA A 187 -13.12 27.62 -8.57
C ALA A 187 -13.53 27.87 -10.03
N LEU A 188 -12.63 28.39 -10.87
CA LEU A 188 -12.88 28.59 -12.30
C LEU A 188 -13.18 27.26 -13.01
N SER A 189 -12.40 26.20 -12.75
CA SER A 189 -12.65 24.88 -13.33
C SER A 189 -14.03 24.34 -12.98
N LEU A 190 -14.50 24.53 -11.75
CA LEU A 190 -15.84 24.11 -11.33
C LEU A 190 -16.94 25.01 -11.91
N LYS A 191 -16.70 26.33 -12.02
CA LYS A 191 -17.60 27.28 -12.67
C LYS A 191 -17.82 26.95 -14.14
N LEU A 192 -16.77 26.49 -14.84
CA LEU A 192 -16.86 26.01 -16.22
C LEU A 192 -17.67 24.70 -16.37
N THR A 193 -18.04 24.05 -15.26
CA THR A 193 -18.96 22.90 -15.23
C THR A 193 -20.38 23.28 -14.78
N ASP A 194 -20.75 24.55 -14.94
CA ASP A 194 -22.08 25.13 -14.63
C ASP A 194 -22.49 25.04 -13.15
N LYS A 195 -21.53 24.94 -12.23
CA LYS A 195 -21.78 25.00 -10.78
C LYS A 195 -21.95 26.43 -10.31
N THR A 196 -22.87 26.63 -9.36
CA THR A 196 -23.07 27.90 -8.66
C THR A 196 -21.91 28.17 -7.69
N MET A 197 -21.69 29.44 -7.32
CA MET A 197 -20.61 29.79 -6.39
C MET A 197 -20.76 29.10 -5.03
N ASP A 198 -21.99 28.96 -4.54
CA ASP A 198 -22.29 28.30 -3.26
C ASP A 198 -21.92 26.80 -3.31
N GLU A 199 -22.27 26.10 -4.39
CA GLU A 199 -21.87 24.70 -4.60
C GLU A 199 -20.35 24.55 -4.74
N ILE A 200 -19.68 25.51 -5.38
CA ILE A 200 -18.22 25.52 -5.52
C ILE A 200 -17.56 25.64 -4.16
N GLU A 201 -18.04 26.57 -3.33
CA GLU A 201 -17.53 26.80 -1.98
C GLU A 201 -17.69 25.55 -1.10
N GLU A 202 -18.84 24.89 -1.15
CA GLU A 202 -19.10 23.64 -0.43
C GLU A 202 -18.14 22.52 -0.87
N ILE A 203 -18.00 22.32 -2.19
CA ILE A 203 -17.13 21.28 -2.76
C ILE A 203 -15.66 21.52 -2.39
N LEU A 204 -15.18 22.76 -2.53
CA LEU A 204 -13.79 23.09 -2.22
C LEU A 204 -13.51 23.03 -0.73
N SER A 205 -14.44 23.49 0.11
CA SER A 205 -14.33 23.39 1.57
C SER A 205 -14.23 21.94 2.02
N LYS A 206 -15.13 21.06 1.53
CA LYS A 206 -15.07 19.63 1.82
C LYS A 206 -13.75 19.01 1.34
N ARG A 207 -13.29 19.36 0.14
CA ARG A 207 -12.03 18.86 -0.42
C ARG A 207 -10.81 19.27 0.39
N PHE A 208 -10.72 20.53 0.84
CA PHE A 208 -9.57 21.02 1.59
C PHE A 208 -9.59 20.56 3.05
N ARG A 209 -10.77 20.44 3.69
CA ARG A 209 -10.90 19.79 5.00
C ARG A 209 -10.42 18.33 4.96
N ASN A 210 -10.83 17.57 3.95
CA ASN A 210 -10.38 16.18 3.79
C ASN A 210 -8.86 16.07 3.56
N GLN A 211 -8.26 17.00 2.81
CA GLN A 211 -6.80 17.05 2.64
C GLN A 211 -6.08 17.43 3.94
N LEU A 212 -6.59 18.41 4.68
CA LEU A 212 -6.05 18.81 5.98
C LEU A 212 -6.11 17.65 6.99
N ASN A 213 -7.26 16.97 7.09
CA ASN A 213 -7.44 15.81 7.96
C ASN A 213 -6.43 14.70 7.60
N ARG A 214 -6.25 14.39 6.31
CA ARG A 214 -5.26 13.40 5.87
C ARG A 214 -3.83 13.77 6.28
N ILE A 215 -3.46 15.05 6.14
CA ILE A 215 -2.16 15.54 6.61
C ILE A 215 -2.07 15.34 8.13
N GLN A 216 -3.03 15.79 8.91
CA GLN A 216 -3.01 15.65 10.38
C GLN A 216 -2.97 14.20 10.88
N GLN A 217 -3.47 13.24 10.10
CA GLN A 217 -3.39 11.82 10.40
C GLN A 217 -2.03 11.17 10.05
N THR A 218 -1.08 11.91 9.47
CA THR A 218 0.24 11.34 9.09
C THR A 218 0.99 10.85 10.33
N ASN A 219 1.65 9.69 10.22
CA ASN A 219 2.39 9.08 11.34
C ASN A 219 3.90 8.95 11.04
N SER A 220 4.66 8.46 12.03
CA SER A 220 6.11 8.31 11.89
C SER A 220 6.54 7.29 10.82
N GLU A 221 5.74 6.27 10.54
CA GLU A 221 6.05 5.29 9.48
C GLU A 221 5.94 5.94 8.10
N ASP A 222 4.97 6.85 7.89
CA ASP A 222 4.84 7.64 6.66
C ASP A 222 6.10 8.49 6.40
N ALA A 223 6.56 9.21 7.44
CA ALA A 223 7.77 10.04 7.37
C ALA A 223 9.02 9.20 7.09
N PHE A 224 9.19 8.09 7.82
CA PHE A 224 10.30 7.17 7.61
C PHE A 224 10.27 6.58 6.20
N GLN A 225 9.11 6.13 5.74
CA GLN A 225 8.91 5.55 4.42
C GLN A 225 9.27 6.54 3.31
N MET A 226 8.88 7.81 3.44
CA MET A 226 9.20 8.84 2.46
C MET A 226 10.72 9.02 2.33
N TYR A 227 11.41 9.16 3.47
CA TYR A 227 12.86 9.35 3.51
C TYR A 227 13.63 8.13 3.00
N ILE A 228 13.34 6.94 3.52
CA ILE A 228 14.10 5.74 3.15
C ILE A 228 13.88 5.36 1.69
N ASN A 229 12.75 5.72 1.08
CA ASN A 229 12.53 5.57 -0.36
C ASN A 229 13.23 6.64 -1.20
N ALA A 230 13.38 7.87 -0.71
CA ALA A 230 14.24 8.87 -1.37
C ALA A 230 15.70 8.39 -1.42
N LEU A 231 16.16 7.72 -0.36
CA LEU A 231 17.47 7.06 -0.31
C LEU A 231 17.55 5.86 -1.27
N SER A 232 16.58 4.94 -1.16
CA SER A 232 16.61 3.67 -1.89
C SER A 232 16.60 3.86 -3.40
N GLN A 233 15.82 4.82 -3.91
CA GLN A 233 15.70 5.09 -5.35
C GLN A 233 16.96 5.67 -5.99
N GLN A 234 17.93 6.17 -5.19
CA GLN A 234 19.22 6.58 -5.75
C GLN A 234 20.00 5.40 -6.35
N PHE A 235 19.77 4.19 -5.84
CA PHE A 235 20.39 2.99 -6.36
C PHE A 235 19.82 2.63 -7.72
N ASP A 236 18.50 2.55 -7.84
CA ASP A 236 17.78 2.39 -9.10
C ASP A 236 16.27 2.71 -8.93
N PRO A 237 15.52 3.03 -10.01
CA PRO A 237 14.11 3.44 -9.92
C PRO A 237 13.14 2.34 -9.43
N HIS A 238 13.54 1.07 -9.44
CA HIS A 238 12.77 -0.08 -8.97
C HIS A 238 13.20 -0.57 -7.58
N THR A 239 14.18 0.06 -6.93
CA THR A 239 14.50 -0.22 -5.53
C THR A 239 13.62 0.62 -4.61
N ALA A 240 12.83 -0.06 -3.79
CA ALA A 240 11.94 0.57 -2.82
C ALA A 240 11.96 -0.16 -1.48
N TYR A 241 11.63 0.58 -0.43
CA TYR A 241 11.26 0.08 0.89
C TYR A 241 9.74 0.01 1.01
N PHE A 242 9.25 -1.15 1.44
CA PHE A 242 7.85 -1.35 1.81
C PHE A 242 7.71 -1.37 3.32
N SER A 243 6.82 -0.52 3.83
CA SER A 243 6.32 -0.61 5.20
C SER A 243 5.57 -1.94 5.40
N PRO A 244 5.27 -2.34 6.64
CA PRO A 244 4.49 -3.56 6.89
C PRO A 244 3.17 -3.61 6.12
N VAL A 245 2.44 -2.48 6.07
CA VAL A 245 1.18 -2.36 5.34
C VAL A 245 1.39 -2.53 3.83
N ARG A 246 2.36 -1.84 3.24
CA ARG A 246 2.66 -1.98 1.81
C ARG A 246 3.18 -3.37 1.44
N THR A 247 3.86 -4.05 2.36
CA THR A 247 4.30 -5.43 2.17
C THR A 247 3.10 -6.36 2.07
N GLU A 248 2.10 -6.18 2.94
CA GLU A 248 0.85 -6.95 2.89
C GLU A 248 0.09 -6.69 1.58
N GLU A 249 -0.02 -5.43 1.13
CA GLU A 249 -0.64 -5.08 -0.15
C GLU A 249 0.09 -5.70 -1.35
N PHE A 250 1.43 -5.66 -1.34
CA PHE A 250 2.24 -6.30 -2.36
C PHE A 250 2.02 -7.82 -2.37
N ASP A 251 2.02 -8.47 -1.21
CA ASP A 251 1.77 -9.91 -1.08
C ASP A 251 0.37 -10.28 -1.64
N ILE A 252 -0.67 -9.49 -1.32
CA ILE A 252 -2.04 -9.68 -1.84
C ILE A 252 -2.06 -9.54 -3.36
N SER A 253 -1.36 -8.54 -3.91
CA SER A 253 -1.27 -8.35 -5.37
C SER A 253 -0.56 -9.51 -6.07
N MET A 254 0.42 -10.14 -5.41
CA MET A 254 1.13 -11.29 -5.98
C MET A 254 0.35 -12.60 -5.85
N SER A 255 -0.37 -12.80 -4.74
CA SER A 255 -1.17 -14.01 -4.52
C SER A 255 -2.58 -13.95 -5.13
N GLN A 256 -3.07 -12.75 -5.45
CA GLN A 256 -4.45 -12.50 -5.87
C GLN A 256 -5.48 -13.02 -4.85
N SER A 257 -5.10 -13.00 -3.59
CA SER A 257 -5.90 -13.53 -2.48
C SER A 257 -5.62 -12.76 -1.19
N LEU A 258 -6.64 -12.62 -0.35
CA LEU A 258 -6.49 -12.02 0.99
C LEU A 258 -7.38 -12.72 2.00
N ASP A 259 -7.00 -12.71 3.27
CA ASP A 259 -7.85 -13.18 4.37
C ASP A 259 -8.58 -11.98 5.01
N GLY A 260 -9.91 -12.02 4.99
CA GLY A 260 -10.73 -10.91 5.51
C GLY A 260 -12.22 -11.09 5.21
N ILE A 261 -12.94 -9.97 5.16
CA ILE A 261 -14.38 -9.97 4.86
C ILE A 261 -14.70 -9.89 3.37
N GLY A 262 -13.75 -9.45 2.53
CA GLY A 262 -13.97 -9.29 1.08
C GLY A 262 -14.85 -8.09 0.74
N ALA A 263 -14.45 -6.89 1.18
CA ALA A 263 -15.08 -5.63 0.81
C ALA A 263 -14.00 -4.62 0.40
N LEU A 264 -14.32 -3.79 -0.60
CA LEU A 264 -13.52 -2.62 -0.96
C LEU A 264 -14.02 -1.43 -0.14
N LEU A 265 -13.12 -0.85 0.65
CA LEU A 265 -13.41 0.24 1.56
C LEU A 265 -12.79 1.55 1.06
N SER A 266 -13.43 2.66 1.36
CA SER A 266 -12.93 4.02 1.12
C SER A 266 -13.23 4.89 2.33
N THR A 267 -12.68 6.10 2.37
CA THR A 267 -13.01 7.11 3.37
C THR A 267 -13.89 8.18 2.74
N GLU A 268 -15.04 8.45 3.33
CA GLU A 268 -15.95 9.54 2.95
C GLU A 268 -16.44 10.27 4.21
N ASP A 269 -16.24 11.59 4.27
CA ASP A 269 -16.70 12.44 5.38
C ASP A 269 -16.39 11.88 6.77
N GLU A 270 -15.14 11.42 6.96
CA GLU A 270 -14.59 10.80 8.19
C GLU A 270 -15.04 9.35 8.47
N TYR A 271 -15.97 8.81 7.69
CA TYR A 271 -16.43 7.44 7.80
C TYR A 271 -15.64 6.50 6.89
N THR A 272 -15.49 5.25 7.34
CA THR A 272 -15.05 4.15 6.46
C THR A 272 -16.26 3.58 5.73
N THR A 273 -16.40 3.85 4.44
CA THR A 273 -17.55 3.46 3.61
C THR A 273 -17.24 2.23 2.77
N ILE A 274 -18.22 1.34 2.65
CA ILE A 274 -18.16 0.18 1.74
C ILE A 274 -18.46 0.64 0.32
N VAL A 275 -17.44 0.66 -0.55
CA VAL A 275 -17.63 1.01 -1.96
C VAL A 275 -18.33 -0.14 -2.71
N ARG A 276 -17.85 -1.37 -2.49
CA ARG A 276 -18.43 -2.58 -3.08
C ARG A 276 -17.98 -3.83 -2.35
N LEU A 277 -18.72 -4.91 -2.53
CA LEU A 277 -18.38 -6.23 -2.01
C LEU A 277 -17.65 -7.04 -3.08
N ILE A 278 -16.67 -7.84 -2.66
CA ILE A 278 -15.95 -8.75 -3.55
C ILE A 278 -16.81 -9.99 -3.78
N THR A 279 -17.00 -10.36 -5.05
CA THR A 279 -17.81 -11.52 -5.43
C THR A 279 -17.32 -12.80 -4.78
N ALA A 280 -18.26 -13.60 -4.29
CA ALA A 280 -18.05 -14.80 -3.49
C ALA A 280 -17.27 -14.59 -2.17
N GLY A 281 -17.05 -13.34 -1.76
CA GLY A 281 -16.45 -12.97 -0.47
C GLY A 281 -17.42 -13.16 0.70
N PRO A 282 -16.92 -13.25 1.95
CA PRO A 282 -17.76 -13.39 3.15
C PRO A 282 -18.82 -12.30 3.33
N ALA A 283 -18.47 -11.05 3.04
CA ALA A 283 -19.38 -9.91 3.15
C ALA A 283 -20.56 -10.05 2.18
N GLU A 284 -20.30 -10.37 0.90
CA GLU A 284 -21.36 -10.61 -0.09
C GLU A 284 -22.23 -11.81 0.30
N LYS A 285 -21.61 -12.94 0.69
CA LYS A 285 -22.32 -14.16 1.10
C LYS A 285 -23.18 -13.98 2.35
N SER A 286 -22.85 -13.01 3.21
CA SER A 286 -23.64 -12.74 4.39
C SER A 286 -24.97 -12.06 4.05
N GLU A 287 -25.02 -11.30 2.94
CA GLU A 287 -26.13 -10.41 2.57
C GLU A 287 -26.49 -9.35 3.65
N LEU A 288 -25.63 -9.19 4.68
CA LEU A 288 -25.83 -8.26 5.79
C LEU A 288 -25.23 -6.87 5.51
N LEU A 289 -24.25 -6.79 4.62
CA LEU A 289 -23.61 -5.54 4.21
C LEU A 289 -24.04 -5.15 2.80
N LYS A 290 -24.05 -3.85 2.54
CA LYS A 290 -24.37 -3.28 1.22
C LYS A 290 -23.34 -2.19 0.86
N PRO A 291 -23.22 -1.87 -0.44
CA PRO A 291 -22.55 -0.63 -0.84
C PRO A 291 -23.15 0.58 -0.10
N ASP A 292 -22.31 1.57 0.17
CA ASP A 292 -22.59 2.83 0.88
C ASP A 292 -22.85 2.70 2.39
N ASP A 293 -22.82 1.49 2.95
CA ASP A 293 -22.80 1.28 4.40
C ASP A 293 -21.51 1.87 5.00
N ARG A 294 -21.64 2.55 6.15
CA ARG A 294 -20.54 3.19 6.87
C ARG A 294 -20.16 2.35 8.10
N ILE A 295 -18.89 1.97 8.19
CA ILE A 295 -18.33 1.25 9.33
C ILE A 295 -17.89 2.28 10.38
N VAL A 296 -18.61 2.32 11.50
CA VAL A 296 -18.36 3.23 12.63
C VAL A 296 -17.69 2.54 13.82
N GLY A 297 -17.64 1.20 13.84
CA GLY A 297 -16.91 0.47 14.86
C GLY A 297 -16.51 -0.94 14.45
N VAL A 298 -15.40 -1.44 15.03
CA VAL A 298 -14.86 -2.77 14.75
C VAL A 298 -14.55 -3.50 16.05
N GLY A 299 -15.09 -4.71 16.21
CA GLY A 299 -14.84 -5.59 17.35
C GLY A 299 -14.20 -6.92 16.94
N GLN A 300 -13.23 -7.38 17.72
CA GLN A 300 -12.52 -8.64 17.46
C GLN A 300 -13.22 -9.84 18.12
N GLY A 301 -13.39 -10.92 17.37
CA GLY A 301 -14.03 -12.14 17.87
C GLY A 301 -15.53 -11.96 18.18
N ALA A 302 -16.09 -12.96 18.87
CA ALA A 302 -17.52 -12.95 19.22
C ALA A 302 -17.84 -11.98 20.38
N GLU A 303 -16.87 -11.70 21.27
CA GLU A 303 -17.10 -10.99 22.54
C GLU A 303 -16.16 -9.77 22.75
N GLY A 304 -15.16 -9.55 21.90
CA GLY A 304 -14.19 -8.47 22.11
C GLY A 304 -14.78 -7.08 21.88
N GLU A 305 -14.39 -6.10 22.69
CA GLU A 305 -14.93 -4.74 22.65
C GLU A 305 -14.97 -4.15 21.23
N ILE A 306 -16.09 -3.49 20.90
CA ILE A 306 -16.24 -2.78 19.63
C ILE A 306 -15.62 -1.40 19.80
N VAL A 307 -14.46 -1.21 19.19
CA VAL A 307 -13.74 0.06 19.17
C VAL A 307 -14.41 0.97 18.15
N ASP A 308 -14.67 2.21 18.53
CA ASP A 308 -15.13 3.26 17.62
C ASP A 308 -13.99 3.64 16.65
N VAL A 309 -14.29 3.68 15.36
CA VAL A 309 -13.29 3.94 14.31
C VAL A 309 -13.63 5.19 13.48
N VAL A 310 -14.54 6.04 13.95
CA VAL A 310 -14.89 7.28 13.23
C VAL A 310 -13.68 8.22 13.23
N GLY A 311 -13.35 8.77 12.06
CA GLY A 311 -12.18 9.63 11.90
C GLY A 311 -10.84 8.92 11.97
N TRP A 312 -10.81 7.58 12.08
CA TRP A 312 -9.57 6.81 11.98
C TRP A 312 -9.06 6.79 10.55
N ARG A 313 -7.76 6.52 10.39
CA ARG A 313 -7.20 6.27 9.06
C ARG A 313 -7.73 4.95 8.49
N LEU A 314 -7.96 4.94 7.18
CA LEU A 314 -8.48 3.77 6.48
C LEU A 314 -7.61 2.52 6.67
N ASP A 315 -6.29 2.66 6.63
CA ASP A 315 -5.34 1.55 6.80
C ASP A 315 -5.45 0.90 8.20
N GLU A 316 -5.67 1.70 9.24
CA GLU A 316 -5.89 1.22 10.60
C GLU A 316 -7.21 0.46 10.73
N VAL A 317 -8.29 1.00 10.16
CA VAL A 317 -9.60 0.32 10.15
C VAL A 317 -9.53 -0.99 9.36
N VAL A 318 -8.89 -0.97 8.19
CA VAL A 318 -8.67 -2.16 7.36
C VAL A 318 -7.87 -3.22 8.12
N LYS A 319 -6.85 -2.83 8.88
CA LYS A 319 -6.05 -3.75 9.71
C LYS A 319 -6.90 -4.45 10.78
N LEU A 320 -7.87 -3.76 11.38
CA LEU A 320 -8.81 -4.35 12.33
C LEU A 320 -9.82 -5.29 11.63
N ILE A 321 -10.29 -4.91 10.45
CA ILE A 321 -11.27 -5.70 9.70
C ILE A 321 -10.64 -6.98 9.14
N ARG A 322 -9.38 -6.91 8.70
CA ARG A 322 -8.59 -8.08 8.28
C ARG A 322 -8.25 -8.97 9.46
N GLY A 323 -7.91 -10.21 9.16
CA GLY A 323 -7.54 -11.19 10.16
C GLY A 323 -7.60 -12.61 9.61
N PRO A 324 -7.08 -13.58 10.37
CA PRO A 324 -6.99 -14.96 9.92
C PRO A 324 -8.36 -15.52 9.52
N LYS A 325 -8.39 -16.37 8.49
CA LYS A 325 -9.62 -17.09 8.13
C LYS A 325 -10.22 -17.85 9.31
N LYS A 326 -11.55 -18.00 9.32
CA LYS A 326 -12.37 -18.62 10.37
C LYS A 326 -12.41 -17.87 11.70
N THR A 327 -11.89 -16.65 11.75
CA THR A 327 -12.08 -15.76 12.89
C THR A 327 -13.29 -14.86 12.63
N ILE A 328 -13.96 -14.42 13.69
CA ILE A 328 -15.13 -13.54 13.59
C ILE A 328 -14.68 -12.09 13.77
N VAL A 329 -15.24 -11.19 12.97
CA VAL A 329 -15.20 -9.74 13.18
C VAL A 329 -16.62 -9.21 13.34
N ARG A 330 -16.80 -8.25 14.23
CA ARG A 330 -18.06 -7.53 14.42
C ARG A 330 -17.91 -6.12 13.90
N LEU A 331 -18.83 -5.68 13.06
CA LEU A 331 -18.85 -4.34 12.49
C LEU A 331 -20.09 -3.62 12.99
N ARG A 332 -19.90 -2.45 13.58
CA ARG A 332 -20.99 -1.51 13.85
C ARG A 332 -21.18 -0.67 12.59
N ILE A 333 -22.34 -0.82 11.95
CA ILE A 333 -22.68 -0.21 10.67
C ILE A 333 -23.71 0.90 10.88
N LEU A 334 -23.45 2.03 10.25
CA LEU A 334 -24.38 3.13 10.05
C LEU A 334 -24.85 3.07 8.58
N PRO A 335 -26.14 2.76 8.32
CA PRO A 335 -26.69 2.78 6.97
C PRO A 335 -26.62 4.18 6.34
N PRO A 336 -26.56 4.30 5.00
CA PRO A 336 -26.36 5.59 4.33
C PRO A 336 -27.47 6.62 4.60
N ASP A 337 -28.72 6.14 4.75
CA ASP A 337 -29.92 6.95 4.98
C ASP A 337 -30.28 7.12 6.47
N ALA A 338 -29.50 6.54 7.39
CA ALA A 338 -29.77 6.64 8.81
C ALA A 338 -29.35 8.02 9.34
N THR A 339 -30.17 8.59 10.25
CA THR A 339 -29.71 9.66 11.13
C THR A 339 -28.73 9.06 12.14
N ASP A 340 -27.74 9.85 12.58
CA ASP A 340 -26.48 9.44 13.24
C ASP A 340 -26.59 8.44 14.43
N ASP A 341 -27.79 8.14 14.93
CA ASP A 341 -28.02 7.30 16.10
C ASP A 341 -28.46 5.85 15.82
N VAL A 342 -28.86 5.49 14.58
CA VAL A 342 -29.33 4.11 14.28
C VAL A 342 -28.19 3.29 13.69
N THR A 343 -27.53 2.49 14.55
CA THR A 343 -26.48 1.57 14.14
C THR A 343 -26.88 0.11 14.35
N GLU A 344 -26.36 -0.77 13.48
CA GLU A 344 -26.53 -2.21 13.59
C GLU A 344 -25.18 -2.89 13.78
N VAL A 345 -25.13 -3.94 14.61
CA VAL A 345 -23.91 -4.74 14.81
C VAL A 345 -24.03 -6.03 14.02
N ILE A 346 -23.16 -6.19 13.03
CA ILE A 346 -23.11 -7.33 12.12
C ILE A 346 -21.88 -8.16 12.43
N SER A 347 -22.02 -9.49 12.43
CA SER A 347 -20.92 -10.44 12.63
C SER A 347 -20.59 -11.14 11.33
N ILE A 348 -19.31 -11.13 10.92
CA ILE A 348 -18.83 -11.79 9.71
C ILE A 348 -17.68 -12.73 10.08
N GLU A 349 -17.77 -13.98 9.63
CA GLU A 349 -16.65 -14.92 9.67
C GLU A 349 -15.69 -14.62 8.51
N ARG A 350 -14.44 -14.28 8.83
CA ARG A 350 -13.40 -14.00 7.83
C ARG A 350 -13.07 -15.27 7.05
N ASN A 351 -12.78 -15.12 5.76
CA ASN A 351 -12.32 -16.23 4.93
C ASN A 351 -11.31 -15.73 3.89
N THR A 352 -10.68 -16.67 3.20
CA THR A 352 -9.84 -16.35 2.04
C THR A 352 -10.72 -15.90 0.89
N VAL A 353 -10.49 -14.68 0.43
CA VAL A 353 -11.16 -14.03 -0.68
C VAL A 353 -10.23 -14.06 -1.88
N LYS A 354 -10.73 -14.56 -3.01
CA LYS A 354 -10.00 -14.59 -4.28
C LYS A 354 -10.37 -13.35 -5.10
N LEU A 355 -9.37 -12.69 -5.65
CA LEU A 355 -9.55 -11.47 -6.45
C LEU A 355 -9.75 -11.84 -7.93
N GLU A 356 -10.88 -12.49 -8.26
CA GLU A 356 -11.15 -13.02 -9.61
C GLU A 356 -11.04 -11.93 -10.70
N GLU A 357 -11.39 -10.68 -10.39
CA GLU A 357 -11.29 -9.56 -11.33
C GLU A 357 -9.86 -9.29 -11.82
N GLN A 358 -8.86 -9.64 -11.02
CA GLN A 358 -7.43 -9.42 -11.24
C GLN A 358 -6.72 -10.69 -11.75
N THR A 359 -7.49 -11.74 -12.04
CA THR A 359 -6.96 -12.98 -12.64
C THR A 359 -7.10 -12.95 -14.16
N ALA A 360 -6.47 -13.93 -14.81
CA ALA A 360 -6.53 -14.05 -16.26
C ALA A 360 -7.97 -14.32 -16.70
N LYS A 361 -8.41 -13.70 -17.80
CA LYS A 361 -9.74 -13.91 -18.38
C LYS A 361 -9.60 -14.40 -19.81
N LYS A 362 -10.56 -15.21 -20.25
CA LYS A 362 -10.67 -15.64 -21.65
C LYS A 362 -11.96 -15.12 -22.27
N GLU A 363 -11.88 -14.74 -23.53
CA GLU A 363 -13.04 -14.43 -24.37
C GLU A 363 -12.81 -14.97 -25.78
N ILE A 364 -13.88 -15.20 -26.53
CA ILE A 364 -13.83 -15.54 -27.95
C ILE A 364 -14.51 -14.41 -28.70
N ILE A 365 -13.78 -13.80 -29.63
CA ILE A 365 -14.26 -12.73 -30.49
C ILE A 365 -14.42 -13.31 -31.90
N THR A 366 -15.61 -13.19 -32.46
CA THR A 366 -15.86 -13.51 -33.87
C THR A 366 -15.58 -12.29 -34.73
N VAL A 367 -14.67 -12.42 -35.69
CA VAL A 367 -14.29 -11.37 -36.63
C VAL A 367 -14.61 -11.78 -38.06
N GLU A 368 -15.10 -10.84 -38.86
CA GLU A 368 -15.36 -11.07 -40.28
C GLU A 368 -14.09 -10.81 -41.10
N ARG A 369 -13.58 -11.84 -41.77
CA ARG A 369 -12.42 -11.74 -42.66
C ARG A 369 -12.75 -12.32 -44.02
N GLN A 370 -12.71 -11.49 -45.06
CA GLN A 370 -12.98 -11.91 -46.45
C GLN A 370 -14.34 -12.61 -46.65
N GLY A 371 -15.35 -12.25 -45.85
CA GLY A 371 -16.68 -12.86 -45.89
C GLY A 371 -16.81 -14.20 -45.17
N GLN A 372 -15.82 -14.56 -44.34
CA GLN A 372 -15.87 -15.70 -43.42
C GLN A 372 -15.77 -15.20 -41.98
N SER A 373 -16.63 -15.73 -41.12
CA SER A 373 -16.58 -15.53 -39.68
C SER A 373 -15.46 -16.39 -39.09
N VAL A 374 -14.49 -15.75 -38.45
CA VAL A 374 -13.33 -16.39 -37.82
C VAL A 374 -13.40 -16.14 -36.32
N ASN A 375 -13.27 -17.18 -35.51
CA ASN A 375 -13.19 -17.03 -34.05
C ASN A 375 -11.74 -16.88 -33.61
N VAL A 376 -11.48 -15.84 -32.81
CA VAL A 376 -10.18 -15.56 -32.21
C VAL A 376 -10.35 -15.56 -30.69
N ALA A 377 -9.58 -16.40 -30.01
CA ALA A 377 -9.54 -16.36 -28.55
C ALA A 377 -8.61 -15.23 -28.09
N VAL A 378 -9.08 -14.47 -27.11
CA VAL A 378 -8.27 -13.47 -26.40
C VAL A 378 -8.15 -13.91 -24.96
N ILE A 379 -6.91 -13.99 -24.48
CA ILE A 379 -6.60 -14.19 -23.07
C ILE A 379 -6.03 -12.88 -22.55
N ASP A 380 -6.81 -12.19 -21.72
CA ASP A 380 -6.38 -11.01 -20.99
C ASP A 380 -5.61 -11.45 -19.74
N LEU A 381 -4.31 -11.11 -19.68
CA LEU A 381 -3.45 -11.43 -18.56
C LEU A 381 -2.95 -10.14 -17.90
N PRO A 382 -3.61 -9.68 -16.82
CA PRO A 382 -3.28 -8.39 -16.20
C PRO A 382 -1.94 -8.39 -15.46
N THR A 383 -1.50 -9.53 -14.91
CA THR A 383 -0.22 -9.67 -14.20
C THR A 383 0.23 -11.13 -14.14
N PHE A 384 1.52 -11.37 -13.87
CA PHE A 384 2.09 -12.69 -13.62
C PHE A 384 2.01 -13.03 -12.12
N TYR A 385 0.93 -13.67 -11.69
CA TYR A 385 0.60 -13.97 -10.29
C TYR A 385 0.80 -15.43 -9.92
N LEU A 386 1.10 -15.68 -8.65
CA LEU A 386 1.18 -17.01 -8.02
C LEU A 386 0.85 -16.88 -6.53
N ASP A 387 -0.09 -17.69 -6.06
CA ASP A 387 -0.30 -17.87 -4.63
C ASP A 387 0.82 -18.75 -4.04
N TYR A 388 1.94 -18.11 -3.70
CA TYR A 388 3.13 -18.79 -3.20
C TYR A 388 2.86 -19.57 -1.91
N LYS A 389 1.99 -19.06 -1.03
CA LYS A 389 1.64 -19.71 0.24
C LYS A 389 0.88 -21.00 -0.03
N ALA A 390 -0.14 -20.95 -0.90
CA ALA A 390 -0.92 -22.13 -1.27
C ALA A 390 -0.07 -23.13 -2.08
N ALA A 391 0.75 -22.66 -3.03
CA ALA A 391 1.65 -23.51 -3.81
C ALA A 391 2.65 -24.26 -2.93
N ARG A 392 3.28 -23.57 -1.98
CA ARG A 392 4.22 -24.18 -1.02
C ARG A 392 3.54 -25.13 -0.04
N ALA A 393 2.28 -24.88 0.31
CA ALA A 393 1.47 -25.78 1.13
C ALA A 393 0.98 -27.02 0.38
N GLY A 394 1.23 -27.10 -0.94
CA GLY A 394 0.79 -28.22 -1.78
C GLY A 394 -0.71 -28.20 -2.07
N ASP A 395 -1.36 -27.04 -1.99
CA ASP A 395 -2.78 -26.91 -2.35
C ASP A 395 -2.95 -27.23 -3.84
N PRO A 396 -3.71 -28.26 -4.24
CA PRO A 396 -3.88 -28.58 -5.65
C PRO A 396 -4.58 -27.47 -6.45
N ASN A 397 -5.22 -26.50 -5.80
CA ASN A 397 -6.02 -25.43 -6.39
C ASN A 397 -5.44 -24.02 -6.16
N TYR A 398 -4.12 -23.91 -5.93
CA TYR A 398 -3.46 -22.60 -5.87
C TYR A 398 -3.63 -21.82 -7.18
N ARG A 399 -3.69 -20.49 -7.06
CA ARG A 399 -3.80 -19.57 -8.19
C ARG A 399 -2.44 -19.36 -8.85
N SER A 400 -2.41 -19.42 -10.18
CA SER A 400 -1.22 -19.20 -11.00
C SER A 400 -1.63 -18.79 -12.39
N SER A 401 -0.96 -17.77 -12.95
CA SER A 401 -1.18 -17.32 -14.32
C SER A 401 -1.04 -18.47 -15.31
N THR A 402 0.03 -19.26 -15.20
CA THR A 402 0.31 -20.40 -16.09
C THR A 402 -0.80 -21.45 -16.00
N ARG A 403 -1.27 -21.76 -14.79
CA ARG A 403 -2.31 -22.77 -14.60
C ARG A 403 -3.65 -22.34 -15.17
N ASP A 404 -4.03 -21.08 -14.94
CA ASP A 404 -5.28 -20.53 -15.42
C ASP A 404 -5.26 -20.45 -16.96
N VAL A 405 -4.17 -19.96 -17.56
CA VAL A 405 -3.99 -19.94 -19.02
C VAL A 405 -3.97 -21.35 -19.62
N LYS A 406 -3.28 -22.31 -18.99
CA LYS A 406 -3.27 -23.70 -19.45
C LYS A 406 -4.67 -24.33 -19.43
N GLN A 407 -5.49 -24.01 -18.42
CA GLN A 407 -6.87 -24.45 -18.38
C GLN A 407 -7.67 -23.80 -19.52
N PHE A 408 -7.50 -22.50 -19.77
CA PHE A 408 -8.14 -21.82 -20.88
C PHE A 408 -7.77 -22.44 -22.23
N LEU A 409 -6.50 -22.75 -22.47
CA LEU A 409 -6.06 -23.40 -23.71
C LEU A 409 -6.71 -24.77 -23.92
N ARG A 410 -6.94 -25.55 -22.85
CA ARG A 410 -7.68 -26.81 -22.93
C ARG A 410 -9.14 -26.56 -23.30
N ASP A 411 -9.80 -25.64 -22.62
CA ASP A 411 -11.20 -25.30 -22.92
C ASP A 411 -11.37 -24.74 -24.34
N LEU A 412 -10.35 -24.03 -24.85
CA LEU A 412 -10.33 -23.48 -26.21
C LEU A 412 -10.01 -24.53 -27.27
N SER A 413 -9.35 -25.64 -26.92
CA SER A 413 -9.10 -26.73 -27.89
C SER A 413 -10.38 -27.44 -28.34
N ASP A 414 -11.45 -27.36 -27.53
CA ASP A 414 -12.79 -27.84 -27.87
C ASP A 414 -13.63 -26.77 -28.60
N ALA A 415 -13.11 -25.54 -28.70
CA ALA A 415 -13.75 -24.43 -29.42
C ALA A 415 -13.11 -24.29 -30.81
N ASP A 416 -13.93 -24.04 -31.83
CA ASP A 416 -13.49 -23.81 -33.22
C ASP A 416 -12.83 -22.43 -33.35
N VAL A 417 -11.61 -22.31 -32.81
CA VAL A 417 -10.82 -21.08 -32.72
C VAL A 417 -9.61 -21.18 -33.63
N GLU A 418 -9.43 -20.19 -34.50
CA GLU A 418 -8.36 -20.16 -35.51
C GLU A 418 -7.15 -19.33 -35.08
N GLY A 419 -7.27 -18.53 -34.02
CA GLY A 419 -6.21 -17.66 -33.53
C GLY A 419 -6.26 -17.42 -32.04
N LEU A 420 -5.10 -17.15 -31.45
CA LEU A 420 -4.94 -16.83 -30.04
C LEU A 420 -4.22 -15.48 -29.90
N ILE A 421 -4.77 -14.60 -29.09
CA ILE A 421 -4.16 -13.35 -28.66
C ILE A 421 -3.93 -13.46 -27.15
N ILE A 422 -2.68 -13.24 -26.72
CA ILE A 422 -2.37 -12.99 -25.31
C ILE A 422 -2.25 -11.48 -25.15
N ASP A 423 -3.22 -10.87 -24.45
CA ASP A 423 -3.20 -9.44 -24.18
C ASP A 423 -2.38 -9.17 -22.92
N LEU A 424 -1.24 -8.49 -23.12
CA LEU A 424 -0.33 -8.03 -22.06
C LEU A 424 -0.33 -6.50 -21.96
N ARG A 425 -1.27 -5.81 -22.61
CA ARG A 425 -1.39 -4.35 -22.46
C ARG A 425 -1.69 -4.03 -21.00
N ASN A 426 -0.99 -3.01 -20.47
CA ASN A 426 -1.05 -2.62 -19.06
C ASN A 426 -0.58 -3.69 -18.05
N ASN A 427 0.05 -4.79 -18.52
CA ASN A 427 0.68 -5.76 -17.62
C ASN A 427 2.04 -5.22 -17.15
N GLY A 428 2.12 -4.85 -15.87
CA GLY A 428 3.33 -4.31 -15.25
C GLY A 428 4.41 -5.36 -14.91
N GLY A 429 4.19 -6.63 -15.26
CA GLY A 429 5.03 -7.77 -14.90
C GLY A 429 4.45 -8.58 -13.75
N GLY A 430 5.34 -9.17 -12.95
CA GLY A 430 5.02 -10.04 -11.83
C GLY A 430 6.13 -11.07 -11.63
N LEU A 431 5.76 -12.31 -11.32
CA LEU A 431 6.73 -13.36 -11.00
C LEU A 431 7.43 -13.88 -12.26
N LEU A 432 8.76 -13.84 -12.23
CA LEU A 432 9.61 -14.33 -13.34
C LEU A 432 9.34 -15.80 -13.66
N GLN A 433 9.12 -16.64 -12.64
CA GLN A 433 8.81 -18.05 -12.83
C GLN A 433 7.54 -18.25 -13.65
N GLU A 434 6.49 -17.47 -13.38
CA GLU A 434 5.23 -17.56 -14.13
C GLU A 434 5.41 -17.10 -15.59
N ALA A 435 6.26 -16.10 -15.85
CA ALA A 435 6.60 -15.71 -17.22
C ALA A 435 7.31 -16.84 -17.99
N ILE A 436 8.23 -17.56 -17.32
CA ILE A 436 8.95 -18.70 -17.91
C ILE A 436 7.99 -19.86 -18.17
N GLU A 437 7.24 -20.29 -17.16
CA GLU A 437 6.34 -21.44 -17.25
C GLU A 437 5.21 -21.21 -18.26
N LEU A 438 4.66 -19.99 -18.32
CA LEU A 438 3.65 -19.61 -19.30
C LEU A 438 4.22 -19.62 -20.73
N THR A 439 5.46 -19.17 -20.93
CA THR A 439 6.14 -19.26 -22.23
C THR A 439 6.28 -20.71 -22.67
N GLY A 440 6.59 -21.62 -21.75
CA GLY A 440 6.68 -23.06 -21.97
C GLY A 440 5.36 -23.73 -22.42
N LEU A 441 4.21 -23.03 -22.39
CA LEU A 441 2.97 -23.52 -22.99
C LEU A 441 2.98 -23.44 -24.53
N PHE A 442 3.86 -22.61 -25.10
CA PHE A 442 3.88 -22.29 -26.53
C PHE A 442 5.15 -22.75 -27.25
N ILE A 443 6.21 -23.10 -26.51
CA ILE A 443 7.49 -23.55 -27.07
C ILE A 443 7.86 -24.92 -26.52
N GLU A 444 8.51 -25.76 -27.34
CA GLU A 444 8.87 -27.13 -26.94
C GLU A 444 10.11 -27.17 -26.05
N GLN A 445 11.18 -26.46 -26.44
CA GLN A 445 12.47 -26.41 -25.74
C GLN A 445 13.22 -25.11 -26.05
N GLY A 446 14.12 -24.71 -25.15
CA GLY A 446 15.06 -23.62 -25.35
C GLY A 446 15.03 -22.60 -24.20
N PRO A 447 16.08 -21.78 -24.07
CA PRO A 447 16.17 -20.80 -22.99
C PRO A 447 15.15 -19.68 -23.19
N VAL A 448 14.41 -19.37 -22.13
CA VAL A 448 13.46 -18.26 -22.11
C VAL A 448 14.17 -16.96 -21.72
N VAL A 449 15.02 -17.00 -20.69
CA VAL A 449 15.67 -15.79 -20.15
C VAL A 449 17.02 -16.09 -19.52
N GLN A 450 17.94 -15.12 -19.58
CA GLN A 450 19.21 -15.16 -18.88
C GLN A 450 19.25 -14.13 -17.75
N VAL A 451 19.57 -14.58 -16.54
CA VAL A 451 19.65 -13.74 -15.35
C VAL A 451 21.10 -13.60 -14.91
N ARG A 452 21.58 -12.37 -14.77
CA ARG A 452 22.92 -12.08 -14.27
C ARG A 452 22.87 -11.52 -12.86
N GLY A 453 23.44 -12.25 -11.91
CA GLY A 453 23.55 -11.81 -10.51
C GLY A 453 24.69 -10.81 -10.28
N THR A 454 24.71 -10.22 -9.08
CA THR A 454 25.69 -9.20 -8.67
C THR A 454 27.14 -9.70 -8.64
N GLY A 455 27.34 -11.00 -8.44
CA GLY A 455 28.65 -11.66 -8.52
C GLY A 455 29.10 -11.99 -9.95
N GLY A 456 28.35 -11.57 -10.98
CA GLY A 456 28.66 -11.83 -12.38
C GLY A 456 28.25 -13.22 -12.88
N ARG A 457 27.74 -14.09 -12.00
CA ARG A 457 27.17 -15.39 -12.39
C ARG A 457 25.94 -15.17 -13.27
N VAL A 458 25.95 -15.83 -14.43
CA VAL A 458 24.80 -15.89 -15.35
C VAL A 458 24.12 -17.24 -15.16
N GLU A 459 22.80 -17.20 -15.04
CA GLU A 459 21.91 -18.34 -15.01
C GLU A 459 21.01 -18.29 -16.25
N ILE A 460 20.89 -19.42 -16.93
CA ILE A 460 20.00 -19.58 -18.07
C ILE A 460 18.77 -20.31 -17.55
N LEU A 461 17.60 -19.68 -17.67
CA LEU A 461 16.33 -20.23 -17.25
C LEU A 461 15.56 -20.68 -18.49
N GLU A 462 15.17 -21.96 -18.49
CA GLU A 462 14.48 -22.65 -19.58
C GLU A 462 13.10 -23.12 -19.13
#